data_AF-Q0BT23-F1
#
_entry.id   AF-Q0BT23-F1
#
_cell.length_a   1.000
_cell.length_b   1.000
_cell.length_c   1.000
_cell.angle_alpha   90.00
_cell.angle_beta   90.00
_cell.angle_gamma   90.00
#
_symmetry.space_group_name_H-M   'P 1'
#
loop_
_entity.id
_entity.type
_entity.pdbx_description
1 polymer ?
#
loop_
_entity_poly.entity_id
_entity_poly.type
_entity_poly.pdbx_seq_one_letter_code
_entity_poly.pdbx_strand_id
1 'polypeptide(L)'
;MQLSELYTVAVRLGPFTIRRHSSMKQISSDFWTVRGSFKLAGLYDVGTHMSVIRRRSGHFILLDSYTISGEHYEALSEMTDHGQAIDAILNVHPFHTLHCASIHRLFPHARLYGTRRHREIWPDLNWETGLIEDREVQQLFGDDLEFSVPEGIDFISTNPRVHTASVLARHRTSGIVHVDDTLNVVKIPPILRRFLPSPQLTFHPLLGKALQKNADAADRYIRWASGLARQWRDTPVVCAAHSDIHHLQGTDFQEEVLQALEGVRKTLERHRLRYAAH
;
A
#
# COMPACT_ATOMS: atom_id res chain seq x y z
N MET A 1 -20.11 -71.55 12.45
CA MET A 1 -20.49 -71.86 11.06
C MET A 1 -21.48 -70.79 10.62
N GLN A 2 -21.18 -70.08 9.53
CA GLN A 2 -22.04 -69.13 8.76
C GLN A 2 -22.44 -67.80 9.47
N LEU A 3 -22.03 -66.63 8.94
CA LEU A 3 -22.74 -65.75 7.97
C LEU A 3 -24.10 -65.27 8.55
N SER A 4 -24.45 -63.98 8.68
CA SER A 4 -24.31 -62.88 7.72
C SER A 4 -24.62 -61.48 8.32
N GLU A 5 -23.91 -60.48 7.79
CA GLU A 5 -24.20 -59.05 7.58
C GLU A 5 -25.56 -58.44 7.93
N LEU A 6 -25.53 -57.17 8.40
CA LEU A 6 -26.11 -56.01 7.69
C LEU A 6 -25.58 -54.67 8.27
N TYR A 7 -24.77 -53.98 7.45
CA TYR A 7 -24.54 -52.54 7.28
C TYR A 7 -24.46 -51.59 8.50
N THR A 8 -23.25 -51.11 8.76
CA THR A 8 -23.00 -49.71 9.16
C THR A 8 -21.69 -49.25 8.52
N VAL A 9 -21.79 -48.36 7.54
CA VAL A 9 -20.63 -47.67 6.95
C VAL A 9 -20.17 -46.63 7.96
N ALA A 10 -19.20 -46.99 8.79
CA ALA A 10 -18.45 -46.03 9.59
C ALA A 10 -17.41 -45.37 8.69
N VAL A 11 -17.73 -44.17 8.18
CA VAL A 11 -16.75 -43.29 7.54
C VAL A 11 -15.73 -42.89 8.63
N ARG A 12 -14.52 -43.45 8.53
CA ARG A 12 -13.36 -42.93 9.27
C ARG A 12 -13.08 -41.51 8.75
N LEU A 13 -13.44 -40.51 9.54
CA LEU A 13 -12.91 -39.16 9.37
C LEU A 13 -11.40 -39.21 9.66
N GLY A 14 -10.60 -39.22 8.60
CA GLY A 14 -9.17 -38.95 8.66
C GLY A 14 -8.90 -37.51 9.10
N PRO A 15 -7.65 -37.17 9.44
CA PRO A 15 -7.31 -35.86 9.97
C PRO A 15 -7.66 -34.80 8.93
N PHE A 16 -8.38 -33.77 9.39
CA PHE A 16 -8.77 -32.62 8.61
C PHE A 16 -7.61 -32.12 7.74
N THR A 17 -7.86 -32.09 6.44
CA THR A 17 -7.05 -31.39 5.46
C THR A 17 -6.87 -29.95 5.93
N ILE A 18 -5.66 -29.56 6.32
CA ILE A 18 -5.29 -28.15 6.55
C ILE A 18 -5.56 -27.41 5.24
N ARG A 19 -6.64 -26.64 5.18
CA ARG A 19 -6.84 -25.66 4.11
C ARG A 19 -5.77 -24.58 4.26
N ARG A 20 -4.65 -24.73 3.57
CA ARG A 20 -3.73 -23.62 3.32
C ARG A 20 -4.35 -22.70 2.26
N HIS A 21 -5.26 -21.84 2.69
CA HIS A 21 -5.41 -20.52 2.10
C HIS A 21 -5.02 -19.54 3.20
N SER A 22 -3.75 -19.12 3.19
CA SER A 22 -3.32 -18.03 4.06
C SER A 22 -4.12 -16.81 3.61
N SER A 23 -5.17 -16.45 4.35
CA SER A 23 -6.07 -15.34 4.04
C SER A 23 -5.26 -14.04 3.84
N MET A 24 -4.18 -13.88 4.61
CA MET A 24 -3.16 -12.87 4.36
C MET A 24 -2.02 -13.43 3.53
N LYS A 25 -1.58 -12.69 2.51
CA LYS A 25 -0.44 -13.09 1.68
C LYS A 25 0.86 -12.65 2.37
N GLN A 26 1.63 -13.61 2.85
CA GLN A 26 2.99 -13.37 3.34
C GLN A 26 3.94 -13.11 2.18
N ILE A 27 4.66 -11.99 2.21
CA ILE A 27 5.64 -11.60 1.18
C ILE A 27 7.06 -11.86 1.64
N SER A 28 7.32 -11.68 2.95
CA SER A 28 8.58 -12.05 3.61
C SER A 28 8.30 -12.53 5.03
N SER A 29 9.33 -12.95 5.78
CA SER A 29 9.20 -13.40 7.18
C SER A 29 8.45 -12.40 8.06
N ASP A 30 8.60 -11.10 7.77
CA ASP A 30 8.15 -9.99 8.61
C ASP A 30 7.22 -9.02 7.87
N PHE A 31 6.69 -9.41 6.71
CA PHE A 31 5.80 -8.56 5.91
C PHE A 31 4.67 -9.38 5.27
N TRP A 32 3.44 -8.96 5.52
CA TRP A 32 2.23 -9.50 4.91
C TRP A 32 1.42 -8.39 4.25
N THR A 33 0.58 -8.76 3.30
CA THR A 33 -0.42 -7.87 2.73
C THR A 33 -1.80 -8.53 2.77
N VAL A 34 -2.78 -7.70 3.12
CA VAL A 34 -4.20 -8.02 3.05
C VAL A 34 -4.78 -7.25 1.87
N ARG A 35 -5.49 -7.94 0.98
CA ARG A 35 -6.16 -7.32 -0.16
C ARG A 35 -7.65 -7.58 -0.09
N GLY A 36 -8.43 -6.52 -0.30
CA GLY A 36 -9.88 -6.54 -0.37
C GLY A 36 -10.38 -6.15 -1.75
N SER A 37 -11.63 -6.53 -2.03
CA SER A 37 -12.40 -6.00 -3.17
C SER A 37 -13.00 -4.64 -2.78
N PHE A 38 -12.71 -3.59 -3.53
CA PHE A 38 -13.39 -2.30 -3.45
C PHE A 38 -13.97 -1.93 -4.81
N LYS A 39 -15.29 -2.05 -4.96
CA LYS A 39 -15.97 -1.79 -6.23
C LYS A 39 -16.43 -0.35 -6.34
N LEU A 40 -15.75 0.45 -7.18
CA LEU A 40 -16.23 1.77 -7.55
C LEU A 40 -17.48 1.64 -8.45
N ALA A 41 -18.56 2.30 -8.05
CA ALA A 41 -19.87 2.25 -8.72
C ALA A 41 -20.43 0.82 -8.94
N GLY A 42 -20.01 -0.16 -8.13
CA GLY A 42 -20.47 -1.55 -8.20
C GLY A 42 -19.91 -2.39 -9.36
N LEU A 43 -19.18 -1.78 -10.30
CA LEU A 43 -18.76 -2.43 -11.55
C LEU A 43 -17.24 -2.66 -11.64
N TYR A 44 -16.42 -1.75 -11.07
CA TYR A 44 -14.96 -1.82 -11.18
C TYR A 44 -14.34 -2.04 -9.82
N ASP A 45 -13.86 -3.26 -9.57
CA ASP A 45 -13.06 -3.56 -8.39
C ASP A 45 -11.67 -2.94 -8.56
N VAL A 46 -11.46 -1.81 -7.89
CA VAL A 46 -10.18 -1.11 -7.88
C VAL A 46 -9.27 -1.63 -6.76
N GLY A 47 -9.78 -2.52 -5.91
CA GLY A 47 -9.09 -3.10 -4.78
C GLY A 47 -8.77 -2.08 -3.68
N THR A 48 -8.55 -2.59 -2.48
CA THR A 48 -7.95 -1.85 -1.36
C THR A 48 -6.96 -2.79 -0.70
N HIS A 49 -5.91 -2.24 -0.08
CA HIS A 49 -4.93 -3.07 0.60
C HIS A 49 -4.46 -2.46 1.91
N MET A 50 -3.98 -3.34 2.77
CA MET A 50 -3.31 -3.00 4.02
C MET A 50 -2.02 -3.83 4.06
N SER A 51 -0.95 -3.26 4.58
CA SER A 51 0.27 -4.02 4.86
C SER A 51 0.44 -4.22 6.36
N VAL A 52 0.91 -5.40 6.75
CA VAL A 52 1.16 -5.78 8.13
C VAL A 52 2.63 -6.07 8.25
N ILE A 53 3.31 -5.34 9.13
CA ILE A 53 4.75 -5.38 9.29
C ILE A 53 5.05 -5.84 10.69
N ARG A 54 5.85 -6.90 10.83
CA ARG A 54 6.40 -7.29 12.12
C ARG A 54 7.69 -6.51 12.36
N ARG A 55 7.73 -5.79 13.46
CA ARG A 55 8.87 -5.02 13.94
C ARG A 55 9.92 -5.96 14.53
N ARG A 56 11.14 -5.47 14.70
CA ARG A 56 12.20 -6.23 15.39
C ARG A 56 11.86 -6.60 16.84
N SER A 57 10.97 -5.83 17.49
CA SER A 57 10.45 -6.13 18.83
C SER A 57 9.50 -7.32 18.88
N GLY A 58 9.03 -7.81 17.72
CA GLY A 58 7.97 -8.82 17.61
C GLY A 58 6.55 -8.22 17.56
N HIS A 59 6.41 -6.93 17.86
CA HIS A 59 5.14 -6.19 17.70
C HIS A 59 4.90 -5.82 16.23
N PHE A 60 3.76 -5.22 15.93
CA PHE A 60 3.28 -4.99 14.57
C PHE A 60 2.93 -3.54 14.27
N ILE A 61 3.13 -3.15 13.02
CA ILE A 61 2.66 -1.90 12.43
C ILE A 61 1.72 -2.24 11.28
N LEU A 62 0.59 -1.56 11.19
CA LEU A 62 -0.31 -1.60 10.03
C LEU A 62 -0.08 -0.36 9.16
N LEU A 63 0.10 -0.56 7.85
CA LEU A 63 0.10 0.51 6.86
C LEU A 63 -1.23 0.52 6.10
N ASP A 64 -1.87 1.68 6.15
CA ASP A 64 -3.25 1.96 5.75
C ASP A 64 -4.33 1.14 6.45
N SER A 65 -5.57 1.59 6.28
CA SER A 65 -6.73 0.94 6.85
C SER A 65 -7.48 0.15 5.81
N TYR A 66 -7.87 -1.07 6.18
CA TYR A 66 -8.85 -1.85 5.45
C TYR A 66 -9.86 -2.45 6.43
N THR A 67 -11.15 -2.42 6.10
CA THR A 67 -12.16 -3.14 6.89
C THR A 67 -11.93 -4.64 6.68
N ILE A 68 -11.24 -5.25 7.64
CA ILE A 68 -10.99 -6.69 7.69
C ILE A 68 -12.15 -7.42 8.38
N SER A 69 -12.48 -8.60 7.89
CA SER A 69 -13.51 -9.48 8.46
C SER A 69 -13.23 -10.94 8.12
N GLY A 70 -13.89 -11.87 8.81
CA GLY A 70 -13.77 -13.31 8.57
C GLY A 70 -12.32 -13.79 8.68
N GLU A 71 -11.88 -14.63 7.73
CA GLU A 71 -10.56 -15.26 7.76
C GLU A 71 -9.39 -14.26 7.81
N HIS A 72 -9.54 -13.05 7.25
CA HIS A 72 -8.50 -12.01 7.34
C HIS A 72 -8.37 -11.44 8.77
N TYR A 73 -9.52 -11.24 9.43
CA TYR A 73 -9.53 -10.77 10.82
C TYR A 73 -9.01 -11.85 11.75
N GLU A 74 -9.44 -13.10 11.58
CA GLU A 74 -8.98 -14.23 12.40
C GLU A 74 -7.45 -14.39 12.30
N ALA A 75 -6.90 -14.39 11.07
CA ALA A 75 -5.47 -14.52 10.87
C ALA A 75 -4.67 -13.35 11.48
N LEU A 76 -5.14 -12.10 11.30
CA LEU A 76 -4.47 -10.95 11.91
C LEU A 76 -4.57 -10.98 13.44
N SER A 77 -5.74 -11.29 13.98
CA SER A 77 -5.99 -11.37 15.41
C SER A 77 -5.08 -12.42 16.05
N GLU A 78 -5.02 -13.63 15.49
CA GLU A 78 -4.17 -14.71 16.01
C GLU A 78 -2.68 -14.33 15.99
N MET A 79 -2.18 -13.71 14.91
CA MET A 79 -0.76 -13.37 14.82
C MET A 79 -0.34 -12.18 15.70
N THR A 80 -1.29 -11.38 16.16
CA THR A 80 -1.05 -10.11 16.87
C THR A 80 -1.53 -10.12 18.32
N ASP A 81 -1.63 -11.29 18.95
CA ASP A 81 -2.16 -11.43 20.32
C ASP A 81 -3.53 -10.73 20.46
N HIS A 82 -4.46 -11.11 19.60
CA HIS A 82 -5.78 -10.51 19.49
C HIS A 82 -5.76 -8.98 19.28
N GLY A 83 -4.75 -8.48 18.57
CA GLY A 83 -4.54 -7.07 18.28
C GLY A 83 -3.72 -6.32 19.34
N GLN A 84 -3.38 -6.94 20.47
CA GLN A 84 -2.61 -6.28 21.54
C GLN A 84 -1.15 -6.03 21.15
N ALA A 85 -0.60 -6.83 20.25
CA ALA A 85 0.75 -6.64 19.73
C ALA A 85 0.82 -5.61 18.58
N ILE A 86 -0.28 -4.94 18.21
CA ILE A 86 -0.28 -3.89 17.20
C ILE A 86 0.07 -2.56 17.88
N ASP A 87 1.28 -2.07 17.64
CA ASP A 87 1.75 -0.80 18.22
C ASP A 87 1.07 0.40 17.57
N ALA A 88 0.90 0.37 16.25
CA ALA A 88 0.40 1.51 15.50
C ALA A 88 -0.28 1.13 14.18
N ILE A 89 -1.22 1.99 13.78
CA ILE A 89 -1.87 2.00 12.47
C ILE A 89 -1.51 3.33 11.80
N LEU A 90 -0.85 3.28 10.65
CA LEU A 90 -0.36 4.45 9.92
C LEU A 90 -1.14 4.59 8.61
N ASN A 91 -2.06 5.55 8.54
CA ASN A 91 -2.86 5.83 7.34
C ASN A 91 -2.11 6.80 6.42
N VAL A 92 -1.44 6.27 5.41
CA VAL A 92 -0.44 6.98 4.62
C VAL A 92 -1.00 7.61 3.35
N HIS A 93 -2.10 7.12 2.80
CA HIS A 93 -2.73 7.72 1.63
C HIS A 93 -3.91 8.64 2.00
N PRO A 94 -3.85 9.97 1.77
CA PRO A 94 -4.84 10.93 2.29
C PRO A 94 -6.29 10.68 1.90
N PHE A 95 -6.54 9.93 0.83
CA PHE A 95 -7.88 9.67 0.31
C PHE A 95 -8.42 8.29 0.67
N HIS A 96 -7.64 7.45 1.35
CA HIS A 96 -8.07 6.13 1.79
C HIS A 96 -8.66 6.18 3.21
N THR A 97 -9.70 6.99 3.35
CA THR A 97 -10.26 7.33 4.67
C THR A 97 -11.40 6.41 5.11
N LEU A 98 -12.00 5.66 4.18
CA LEU A 98 -13.25 4.92 4.43
C LEU A 98 -13.14 3.92 5.58
N HIS A 99 -11.97 3.30 5.71
CA HIS A 99 -11.77 2.17 6.60
C HIS A 99 -11.20 2.55 7.98
N CYS A 100 -10.78 3.80 8.19
CA CYS A 100 -10.11 4.24 9.42
C CYS A 100 -10.93 3.98 10.69
N ALA A 101 -12.21 4.36 10.68
CA ALA A 101 -13.09 4.15 11.84
C ALA A 101 -13.34 2.65 12.12
N SER A 102 -13.34 1.82 11.07
CA SER A 102 -13.57 0.38 11.22
C SER A 102 -12.37 -0.31 11.84
N ILE A 103 -11.16 -0.06 11.33
CA ILE A 103 -9.95 -0.70 11.87
C ILE A 103 -9.66 -0.22 13.29
N HIS A 104 -9.90 1.06 13.60
CA HIS A 104 -9.71 1.59 14.95
C HIS A 104 -10.67 0.95 15.96
N ARG A 105 -11.91 0.63 15.55
CA ARG A 105 -12.84 -0.11 16.41
C ARG A 105 -12.36 -1.54 16.71
N LEU A 106 -11.72 -2.19 15.75
CA LEU A 106 -11.17 -3.54 15.93
C LEU A 106 -9.94 -3.51 16.84
N PHE A 107 -9.10 -2.48 16.73
CA PHE A 107 -7.84 -2.35 17.47
C PHE A 107 -7.75 -0.99 18.17
N PRO A 108 -8.59 -0.73 19.19
CA PRO A 108 -8.71 0.60 19.81
C PRO A 108 -7.47 1.02 20.60
N HIS A 109 -6.60 0.06 20.96
CA HIS A 109 -5.37 0.32 21.70
C HIS A 109 -4.19 0.71 20.80
N ALA A 110 -4.25 0.39 19.51
CA ALA A 110 -3.18 0.71 18.58
C ALA A 110 -3.14 2.23 18.35
N ARG A 111 -1.94 2.80 18.42
CA ARG A 111 -1.70 4.23 18.18
C ARG A 111 -2.11 4.57 16.76
N LEU A 112 -3.03 5.52 16.60
CA LEU A 112 -3.62 5.83 15.31
C LEU A 112 -2.99 7.10 14.73
N TYR A 113 -2.24 6.94 13.63
CA TYR A 113 -1.67 8.03 12.86
C TYR A 113 -2.34 8.12 11.49
N GLY A 114 -2.44 9.33 10.98
CA GLY A 114 -2.96 9.57 9.66
C GLY A 114 -2.56 10.94 9.16
N THR A 115 -2.87 11.18 7.89
CA THR A 115 -2.63 12.49 7.29
C THR A 115 -3.58 13.56 7.80
N ARG A 116 -3.28 14.83 7.51
CA ARG A 116 -4.19 15.94 7.84
C ARG A 116 -5.62 15.68 7.36
N ARG A 117 -5.77 15.14 6.16
CA ARG A 117 -7.10 14.83 5.58
C ARG A 117 -7.85 13.75 6.36
N HIS A 118 -7.17 12.74 6.89
CA HIS A 118 -7.82 11.72 7.72
C HIS A 118 -8.45 12.34 8.96
N ARG A 119 -7.74 13.26 9.60
CA ARG A 119 -8.21 13.98 10.80
C ARG A 119 -9.35 14.94 10.49
N GLU A 120 -9.34 15.59 9.32
CA GLU A 120 -10.45 16.43 8.85
C GLU A 120 -11.73 15.62 8.59
N ILE A 121 -11.61 14.41 8.03
CA ILE A 121 -12.76 13.54 7.74
C ILE A 121 -13.28 12.84 9.00
N TRP A 122 -12.38 12.50 9.92
CA TRP A 122 -12.70 11.75 11.15
C TRP A 122 -12.17 12.47 12.39
N PRO A 123 -12.69 13.65 12.74
CA PRO A 123 -12.18 14.43 13.87
C PRO A 123 -12.34 13.74 15.23
N ASP A 124 -13.31 12.82 15.33
CA ASP A 124 -13.67 12.14 16.58
C ASP A 124 -12.89 10.84 16.84
N LEU A 125 -12.03 10.41 15.91
CA LEU A 125 -11.14 9.27 16.18
C LEU A 125 -9.99 9.69 17.09
N ASN A 126 -9.49 8.76 17.89
CA ASN A 126 -8.40 9.01 18.83
C ASN A 126 -7.04 9.07 18.12
N TRP A 127 -6.82 10.11 17.33
CA TRP A 127 -5.57 10.36 16.62
C TRP A 127 -4.46 10.74 17.60
N GLU A 128 -3.28 10.17 17.36
CA GLU A 128 -2.06 10.60 18.01
C GLU A 128 -1.63 12.01 17.60
N THR A 129 -0.72 12.59 18.38
CA THR A 129 -0.14 13.91 18.06
C THR A 129 0.79 13.82 16.84
N GLY A 130 0.67 14.79 15.94
CA GLY A 130 1.43 14.87 14.68
C GLY A 130 0.68 14.28 13.47
N LEU A 131 1.27 14.40 12.28
CA LEU A 131 0.75 13.85 11.02
C LEU A 131 1.77 12.90 10.38
N ILE A 132 1.32 11.86 9.68
CA ILE A 132 2.24 10.88 9.09
C ILE A 132 3.07 11.47 7.92
N GLU A 133 2.60 12.55 7.28
CA GLU A 133 3.39 13.33 6.31
C GLU A 133 4.48 14.18 6.94
N ASP A 134 4.50 14.33 8.27
CA ASP A 134 5.53 15.06 8.99
C ASP A 134 6.72 14.16 9.33
N ARG A 135 7.93 14.69 9.13
CA ARG A 135 9.18 13.97 9.38
C ARG A 135 9.33 13.52 10.84
N GLU A 136 8.80 14.30 11.78
CA GLU A 136 8.87 14.02 13.22
C GLU A 136 8.11 12.74 13.58
N VAL A 137 6.91 12.53 13.01
CA VAL A 137 6.15 11.30 13.20
C VAL A 137 6.82 10.12 12.51
N GLN A 138 7.34 10.32 11.30
CA GLN A 138 8.06 9.28 10.56
C GLN A 138 9.29 8.76 11.33
N GLN A 139 10.00 9.64 12.05
CA GLN A 139 11.17 9.24 12.87
C GLN A 139 10.81 8.30 14.02
N LEU A 140 9.57 8.34 14.54
CA LEU A 140 9.10 7.42 15.58
C LEU A 140 9.13 5.95 15.13
N PHE A 141 9.10 5.71 13.82
CA PHE A 141 9.13 4.39 13.20
C PHE A 141 10.43 4.14 12.42
N GLY A 142 11.43 5.01 12.59
CA GLY A 142 12.66 5.03 11.81
C GLY A 142 13.53 3.78 11.95
N ASP A 143 13.34 2.98 13.00
CA ASP A 143 14.05 1.71 13.20
C ASP A 143 13.55 0.59 12.27
N ASP A 144 12.26 0.63 11.89
CA ASP A 144 11.61 -0.40 11.10
C ASP A 144 11.28 0.09 9.67
N LEU A 145 11.04 1.39 9.50
CA LEU A 145 10.54 2.00 8.27
C LEU A 145 11.43 3.14 7.76
N GLU A 146 11.50 3.27 6.44
CA GLU A 146 11.89 4.48 5.73
C GLU A 146 10.65 5.09 5.06
N PHE A 147 10.60 6.41 4.97
CA PHE A 147 9.47 7.12 4.37
C PHE A 147 9.92 8.06 3.26
N SER A 148 9.03 8.31 2.31
CA SER A 148 9.21 9.33 1.27
C SER A 148 7.88 9.95 0.89
N VAL A 149 7.84 11.28 0.82
CA VAL A 149 6.64 12.05 0.44
C VAL A 149 6.90 12.71 -0.91
N PRO A 150 6.03 12.53 -1.92
CA PRO A 150 6.18 13.18 -3.21
C PRO A 150 6.25 14.70 -3.12
N GLU A 151 7.18 15.31 -3.86
CA GLU A 151 7.36 16.75 -3.91
C GLU A 151 6.81 17.40 -5.18
N GLY A 152 6.52 18.70 -5.13
CA GLY A 152 6.05 19.46 -6.29
C GLY A 152 4.59 19.19 -6.66
N ILE A 153 3.85 18.50 -5.78
CA ILE A 153 2.42 18.24 -5.93
C ILE A 153 1.64 18.76 -4.71
N ASP A 154 0.36 19.03 -4.90
CA ASP A 154 -0.61 19.17 -3.83
C ASP A 154 -0.88 17.77 -3.24
N PHE A 155 -0.07 17.37 -2.25
CA PHE A 155 -0.17 16.06 -1.58
C PHE A 155 -1.61 15.76 -1.13
N ILE A 156 -2.29 16.79 -0.61
CA ILE A 156 -3.73 16.77 -0.33
C ILE A 156 -4.38 17.81 -1.23
N SER A 157 -4.82 17.38 -2.41
CA SER A 157 -5.55 18.22 -3.35
C SER A 157 -6.90 18.68 -2.80
N THR A 158 -7.26 19.93 -3.08
CA THR A 158 -8.59 20.48 -2.80
C THR A 158 -9.69 19.86 -3.67
N ASN A 159 -9.32 19.32 -4.84
CA ASN A 159 -10.21 18.50 -5.66
C ASN A 159 -10.08 17.03 -5.22
N PRO A 160 -11.12 16.43 -4.61
CA PRO A 160 -11.06 15.07 -4.09
C PRO A 160 -10.94 13.98 -5.17
N ARG A 161 -11.15 14.34 -6.45
CA ARG A 161 -10.90 13.43 -7.58
C ARG A 161 -9.43 13.30 -7.92
N VAL A 162 -8.54 14.10 -7.35
CA VAL A 162 -7.09 14.07 -7.59
C VAL A 162 -6.43 13.47 -6.34
N HIS A 163 -6.24 12.16 -6.35
CA HIS A 163 -5.64 11.37 -5.28
C HIS A 163 -4.47 10.57 -5.85
N THR A 164 -3.30 11.21 -5.94
CA THR A 164 -2.18 10.68 -6.75
C THR A 164 -0.99 10.26 -5.92
N ALA A 165 -1.08 10.36 -4.60
CA ALA A 165 0.08 10.31 -3.72
C ALA A 165 -0.27 9.86 -2.31
N SER A 166 0.59 9.00 -1.76
CA SER A 166 0.68 8.62 -0.35
C SER A 166 2.03 9.05 0.22
N VAL A 167 2.16 8.95 1.55
CA VAL A 167 3.48 8.78 2.15
C VAL A 167 3.95 7.36 1.80
N LEU A 168 4.98 7.22 0.97
CA LEU A 168 5.53 5.91 0.67
C LEU A 168 6.26 5.39 1.90
N ALA A 169 6.10 4.11 2.21
CA ALA A 169 6.76 3.46 3.34
C ALA A 169 7.52 2.22 2.87
N ARG A 170 8.81 2.14 3.20
CA ARG A 170 9.68 1.01 2.88
C ARG A 170 10.07 0.30 4.18
N HIS A 171 9.77 -0.99 4.27
CA HIS A 171 10.23 -1.82 5.38
C HIS A 171 11.73 -2.08 5.24
N ARG A 172 12.52 -1.65 6.24
CA ARG A 172 13.99 -1.70 6.17
C ARG A 172 14.53 -3.11 5.99
N THR A 173 14.01 -4.05 6.78
CA THR A 173 14.54 -5.42 6.83
C THR A 173 14.29 -6.19 5.53
N SER A 174 13.09 -6.07 4.95
CA SER A 174 12.73 -6.79 3.72
C SER A 174 12.93 -5.98 2.45
N GLY A 175 13.16 -4.67 2.55
CA GLY A 175 13.23 -3.74 1.43
C GLY A 175 11.90 -3.49 0.70
N ILE A 176 10.80 -4.12 1.14
CA ILE A 176 9.49 -4.06 0.49
C ILE A 176 8.88 -2.66 0.66
N VAL A 177 8.29 -2.12 -0.41
CA VAL A 177 7.71 -0.77 -0.40
C VAL A 177 6.19 -0.83 -0.53
N HIS A 178 5.50 -0.13 0.35
CA HIS A 178 4.10 0.21 0.24
C HIS A 178 3.96 1.60 -0.41
N VAL A 179 3.34 1.67 -1.59
CA VAL A 179 3.29 2.88 -2.43
C VAL A 179 1.89 3.40 -2.71
N ASP A 180 0.87 2.61 -2.41
CA ASP A 180 -0.52 2.92 -2.70
C ASP A 180 -0.71 3.39 -4.18
N ASP A 181 -1.43 4.47 -4.43
CA ASP A 181 -1.76 5.04 -5.74
C ASP A 181 -0.60 5.82 -6.38
N THR A 182 0.48 6.08 -5.64
CA THR A 182 1.61 6.90 -6.14
C THR A 182 2.32 6.22 -7.30
N LEU A 183 2.57 4.91 -7.17
CA LEU A 183 3.12 4.05 -8.21
C LEU A 183 2.14 2.92 -8.48
N ASN A 184 1.58 2.92 -9.68
CA ASN A 184 0.61 1.92 -10.12
C ASN A 184 1.30 0.80 -10.89
N VAL A 185 0.85 -0.43 -10.64
CA VAL A 185 1.31 -1.60 -11.40
C VAL A 185 0.48 -1.72 -12.69
N VAL A 186 1.09 -1.86 -13.85
CA VAL A 186 0.35 -2.10 -15.11
C VAL A 186 0.37 -3.58 -15.44
N LYS A 187 -0.79 -4.25 -15.34
CA LYS A 187 -0.88 -5.65 -15.79
C LYS A 187 -0.93 -5.70 -17.31
N ILE A 188 0.15 -6.16 -17.91
CA ILE A 188 0.20 -6.33 -19.35
C ILE A 188 -0.21 -7.75 -19.72
N PRO A 189 -1.23 -7.89 -20.60
CA PRO A 189 -1.66 -9.18 -21.09
C PRO A 189 -0.46 -9.99 -21.61
N PRO A 190 -0.31 -11.28 -21.25
CA PRO A 190 0.86 -12.08 -21.60
C PRO A 190 1.22 -12.06 -23.10
N ILE A 191 0.20 -11.97 -23.97
CA ILE A 191 0.37 -11.96 -25.42
C ILE A 191 1.05 -10.68 -25.95
N LEU A 192 0.95 -9.57 -25.22
CA LEU A 192 1.52 -8.27 -25.59
C LEU A 192 2.91 -8.04 -24.99
N ARG A 193 3.33 -8.84 -24.00
CA ARG A 193 4.62 -8.69 -23.31
C ARG A 193 5.83 -8.81 -24.23
N ARG A 194 5.72 -9.58 -25.33
CA ARG A 194 6.82 -9.77 -26.30
C ARG A 194 7.05 -8.55 -27.20
N PHE A 195 6.09 -7.63 -27.29
CA PHE A 195 6.12 -6.50 -28.22
C PHE A 195 6.28 -5.14 -27.55
N LEU A 196 6.15 -5.09 -26.22
CA LEU A 196 6.25 -3.84 -25.46
C LEU A 196 7.32 -4.02 -24.36
N PRO A 197 8.47 -3.31 -24.44
CA PRO A 197 9.33 -3.14 -23.28
C PRO A 197 8.54 -2.28 -22.31
N SER A 198 7.96 -2.92 -21.31
CA SER A 198 6.89 -2.30 -20.57
C SER A 198 7.33 -1.99 -19.17
N PRO A 199 7.25 -0.71 -18.74
CA PRO A 199 7.39 -0.42 -17.34
C PRO A 199 6.21 -1.07 -16.62
N GLN A 200 6.51 -1.87 -15.60
CA GLN A 200 5.48 -2.45 -14.74
C GLN A 200 4.98 -1.39 -13.76
N LEU A 201 5.81 -0.40 -13.42
CA LEU A 201 5.43 0.76 -12.60
C LEU A 201 5.11 1.99 -13.47
N THR A 202 4.05 2.70 -13.10
CA THR A 202 3.67 3.98 -13.71
C THR A 202 3.23 4.97 -12.65
N PHE A 203 3.47 6.26 -12.88
CA PHE A 203 2.88 7.29 -12.03
C PHE A 203 1.40 7.48 -12.31
N HIS A 204 0.67 7.99 -11.32
CA HIS A 204 -0.77 8.17 -11.43
C HIS A 204 -1.18 9.06 -12.64
N PRO A 205 -2.19 8.67 -13.43
CA PRO A 205 -2.61 9.42 -14.63
C PRO A 205 -3.02 10.87 -14.37
N LEU A 206 -3.48 11.16 -13.15
CA LEU A 206 -3.88 12.50 -12.72
C LEU A 206 -2.72 13.37 -12.21
N LEU A 207 -1.46 12.93 -12.30
CA LEU A 207 -0.28 13.69 -11.85
C LEU A 207 -0.30 15.15 -12.35
N GLY A 208 -0.62 15.38 -13.62
CA GLY A 208 -0.66 16.73 -14.19
C GLY A 208 -1.66 17.68 -13.51
N LYS A 209 -2.69 17.15 -12.84
CA LYS A 209 -3.66 17.92 -12.04
C LYS A 209 -3.21 18.10 -10.59
N ALA A 210 -2.31 17.24 -10.11
CA ALA A 210 -1.77 17.29 -8.76
C ALA A 210 -0.56 18.22 -8.64
N LEU A 211 0.15 18.51 -9.74
CA LEU A 211 1.29 19.44 -9.72
C LEU A 211 0.88 20.82 -9.16
N GLN A 212 1.70 21.34 -8.24
CA GLN A 212 1.52 22.66 -7.68
C GLN A 212 1.61 23.71 -8.79
N LYS A 213 0.78 24.75 -8.72
CA LYS A 213 0.67 25.75 -9.80
C LYS A 213 1.81 26.78 -9.77
N ASN A 214 3.05 26.31 -9.91
CA ASN A 214 4.28 27.10 -9.89
C ASN A 214 5.33 26.53 -10.85
N ALA A 215 6.39 27.29 -11.11
CA ALA A 215 7.43 26.91 -12.08
C ALA A 215 8.28 25.71 -11.60
N ASP A 216 8.44 25.52 -10.29
CA ASP A 216 9.36 24.55 -9.69
C ASP A 216 8.75 23.17 -9.41
N ALA A 217 7.41 23.05 -9.42
CA ALA A 217 6.68 21.80 -9.17
C ALA A 217 7.22 20.59 -9.94
N ALA A 218 7.34 20.72 -11.27
CA ALA A 218 7.79 19.64 -12.12
C ALA A 218 9.24 19.23 -11.80
N ASP A 219 10.11 20.19 -11.50
CA ASP A 219 11.51 19.94 -11.16
C ASP A 219 11.65 19.26 -9.80
N ARG A 220 10.86 19.69 -8.82
CA ARG A 220 10.78 19.05 -7.51
C ARG A 220 10.31 17.61 -7.62
N TYR A 221 9.27 17.35 -8.41
CA TYR A 221 8.78 16.00 -8.63
C TYR A 221 9.83 15.10 -9.29
N ILE A 222 10.53 15.60 -10.33
CA ILE A 222 11.61 14.87 -11.00
C ILE A 222 12.77 14.56 -10.04
N ARG A 223 13.19 15.53 -9.23
CA ARG A 223 14.24 15.34 -8.24
C ARG A 223 13.85 14.31 -7.19
N TRP A 224 12.63 14.40 -6.66
CA TRP A 224 12.09 13.44 -5.72
C TRP A 224 12.06 12.03 -6.32
N ALA A 225 11.42 11.85 -7.48
CA ALA A 225 11.27 10.54 -8.12
C ALA A 225 12.64 9.91 -8.45
N SER A 226 13.57 10.71 -8.97
CA SER A 226 14.93 10.24 -9.28
C SER A 226 15.72 9.92 -8.00
N GLY A 227 15.50 10.67 -6.91
CA GLY A 227 16.08 10.41 -5.60
C GLY A 227 15.57 9.10 -4.99
N LEU A 228 14.26 8.92 -5.00
CA LEU A 228 13.57 7.69 -4.57
C LEU A 228 14.11 6.47 -5.32
N ALA A 229 14.17 6.55 -6.66
CA ALA A 229 14.68 5.50 -7.52
C ALA A 229 16.09 5.05 -7.12
N ARG A 230 17.00 6.00 -6.84
CA ARG A 230 18.38 5.69 -6.41
C ARG A 230 18.44 5.14 -4.99
N GLN A 231 17.71 5.75 -4.06
CA GLN A 231 17.77 5.42 -2.64
C GLN A 231 17.18 4.04 -2.34
N TRP A 232 16.12 3.65 -3.06
CA TRP A 232 15.40 2.39 -2.85
C TRP A 232 15.62 1.38 -3.98
N ARG A 233 16.75 1.47 -4.69
CA ARG A 233 17.05 0.68 -5.89
C ARG A 233 16.97 -0.84 -5.68
N ASP A 234 17.23 -1.29 -4.46
CA ASP A 234 17.26 -2.68 -4.00
C ASP A 234 15.90 -3.19 -3.52
N THR A 235 14.82 -2.42 -3.74
CA THR A 235 13.45 -2.86 -3.44
C THR A 235 13.12 -4.13 -4.23
N PRO A 236 12.75 -5.24 -3.57
CA PRO A 236 12.42 -6.50 -4.26
C PRO A 236 10.93 -6.58 -4.62
N VAL A 237 10.06 -5.89 -3.88
CA VAL A 237 8.61 -5.95 -4.05
C VAL A 237 7.98 -4.58 -3.78
N VAL A 238 7.02 -4.22 -4.64
CA VAL A 238 6.17 -3.03 -4.51
C VAL A 238 4.73 -3.46 -4.28
N CYS A 239 4.14 -3.01 -3.18
CA CYS A 239 2.73 -3.16 -2.87
C CYS A 239 2.00 -1.86 -3.25
N ALA A 240 1.29 -1.88 -4.38
CA ALA A 240 0.41 -0.80 -4.82
C ALA A 240 -1.04 -1.10 -4.43
N ALA A 241 -1.86 -0.07 -4.22
CA ALA A 241 -3.27 -0.24 -3.91
C ALA A 241 -4.03 -0.68 -5.15
N HIS A 242 -3.88 0.08 -6.22
CA HIS A 242 -4.33 -0.33 -7.53
C HIS A 242 -3.37 -1.34 -8.17
N SER A 243 -3.98 -2.35 -8.77
CA SER A 243 -3.41 -3.23 -9.76
C SER A 243 -2.69 -4.49 -9.27
N ASP A 244 -1.68 -4.50 -8.40
CA ASP A 244 -1.12 -5.77 -7.87
C ASP A 244 -0.02 -5.58 -6.80
N ILE A 245 0.52 -6.71 -6.34
CA ILE A 245 1.86 -6.81 -5.76
C ILE A 245 2.85 -7.07 -6.88
N HIS A 246 3.77 -6.14 -7.12
CA HIS A 246 4.79 -6.26 -8.16
C HIS A 246 6.09 -6.80 -7.58
N HIS A 247 6.52 -7.96 -8.07
CA HIS A 247 7.82 -8.54 -7.73
C HIS A 247 8.83 -8.14 -8.81
N LEU A 248 9.88 -7.41 -8.43
CA LEU A 248 10.93 -6.92 -9.34
C LEU A 248 11.88 -8.07 -9.66
N GLN A 249 11.45 -8.94 -10.58
CA GLN A 249 12.21 -10.08 -11.07
C GLN A 249 12.79 -9.74 -12.46
N GLY A 250 14.10 -9.52 -12.52
CA GLY A 250 14.83 -9.27 -13.78
C GLY A 250 14.96 -7.79 -14.17
N THR A 251 14.38 -6.88 -13.39
CA THR A 251 14.57 -5.42 -13.41
C THR A 251 14.90 -4.95 -11.99
N ASP A 252 15.47 -3.75 -11.84
CA ASP A 252 15.61 -3.12 -10.53
C ASP A 252 14.61 -1.96 -10.36
N PHE A 253 14.32 -1.61 -9.10
CA PHE A 253 13.34 -0.56 -8.78
C PHE A 253 13.72 0.79 -9.37
N GLN A 254 15.03 1.07 -9.45
CA GLN A 254 15.53 2.31 -10.00
C GLN A 254 15.15 2.44 -11.48
N GLU A 255 15.41 1.39 -12.26
CA GLU A 255 15.08 1.35 -13.68
C GLU A 255 13.60 1.58 -13.92
N GLU A 256 12.72 0.84 -13.21
CA GLU A 256 11.28 0.95 -13.43
C GLU A 256 10.71 2.31 -13.01
N VAL A 257 11.18 2.91 -11.92
CA VAL A 257 10.74 4.26 -11.51
C VAL A 257 11.24 5.33 -12.49
N LEU A 258 12.46 5.20 -13.02
CA LEU A 258 12.96 6.12 -14.04
C LEU A 258 12.19 5.99 -15.37
N GLN A 259 11.80 4.77 -15.76
CA GLN A 259 10.91 4.54 -16.90
C GLN A 259 9.49 5.07 -16.65
N ALA A 260 8.96 4.95 -15.42
CA ALA A 260 7.69 5.56 -15.04
C ALA A 260 7.75 7.10 -15.15
N LEU A 261 8.86 7.70 -14.69
CA LEU A 261 9.12 9.15 -14.78
C LEU A 261 9.19 9.60 -16.24
N GLU A 262 9.84 8.79 -17.07
CA GLU A 262 9.89 8.99 -18.50
C GLU A 262 8.48 8.98 -19.14
N GLY A 263 7.63 8.04 -18.74
CA GLY A 263 6.25 7.95 -19.20
C GLY A 263 5.42 9.22 -18.95
N VAL A 264 5.75 10.01 -17.92
CA VAL A 264 5.07 11.28 -17.60
C VAL A 264 5.83 12.54 -18.05
N ARG A 265 6.96 12.39 -18.77
CA ARG A 265 7.81 13.51 -19.21
C ARG A 265 7.03 14.64 -19.89
N LYS A 266 6.18 14.30 -20.87
CA LYS A 266 5.34 15.29 -21.60
C LYS A 266 4.37 16.05 -20.69
N THR A 267 3.89 15.42 -19.62
CA THR A 267 3.02 16.09 -18.63
C THR A 267 3.82 17.11 -17.81
N LEU A 268 5.01 16.73 -17.37
CA LEU A 268 5.93 17.59 -16.61
C LEU A 268 6.44 18.77 -17.46
N GLU A 269 6.80 18.53 -18.73
CA GLU A 269 7.24 19.58 -19.67
C GLU A 269 6.12 20.58 -19.98
N ARG A 270 4.90 20.11 -20.26
CA ARG A 270 3.74 20.99 -20.44
C ARG A 270 3.48 21.85 -19.21
N HIS A 271 3.66 21.28 -18.01
CA HIS A 271 3.54 22.03 -16.77
C HIS A 271 4.61 23.12 -16.67
N ARG A 272 5.89 22.78 -16.91
CA ARG A 272 6.99 23.76 -16.93
C ARG A 272 6.69 24.91 -17.89
N LEU A 273 6.33 24.61 -19.14
CA LEU A 273 6.04 25.64 -20.16
C LEU A 273 4.88 26.55 -19.74
N ARG A 274 3.85 26.01 -19.08
CA ARG A 274 2.70 26.78 -18.61
C ARG A 274 3.07 27.78 -17.51
N TYR A 275 4.01 27.44 -16.63
CA TYR A 275 4.35 28.25 -15.45
C TYR A 275 5.73 28.90 -15.52
N ALA A 276 6.48 28.74 -16.61
CA ALA A 276 7.80 29.36 -16.81
C ALA A 276 7.77 30.88 -17.07
N ALA A 277 6.58 31.47 -17.29
CA ALA A 277 6.40 32.86 -17.70
C ALA A 277 5.73 33.74 -16.62
N HIS A 278 5.68 33.27 -15.38
CA HIS A 278 5.13 33.97 -14.21
C HIS A 278 6.13 33.95 -13.07
#